data_AF-A0A7J6HK50-F1
#
_entry.id   AF-A0A7J6HK50-F1
#
_cell.length_a   1.000
_cell.length_b   1.000
_cell.length_c   1.000
_cell.angle_alpha   90.00
_cell.angle_beta   90.00
_cell.angle_gamma   90.00
#
_symmetry.space_group_name_H-M   'P 1'
#
loop_
_entity.id
_entity.type
_entity.pdbx_description
1 polymer ?
#
loop_
_entity_poly.entity_id
_entity_poly.type
_entity_poly.pdbx_seq_one_letter_code
_entity_poly.pdbx_strand_id
1 'polypeptide(L)'
;MEIQRSNLLPFFFFLILRLILAVDAEYYYNNNANNETNGSDFIRTSCGTTLYPDLCFSSLSRYAAAVGKDPAHLARAAVSLSLSKTKHMAAYVSNVTRLADYGSGATAGNPPAPPHFTTATQTSTTP
;
A
#
# COMPACT_ATOMS: atom_id res chain seq x y z
N MET A 1 -53.00 33.55 16.80
CA MET A 1 -52.54 32.45 15.94
C MET A 1 -51.32 32.94 15.19
N GLU A 2 -50.15 32.86 15.83
CA GLU A 2 -48.89 33.31 15.24
C GLU A 2 -48.22 32.14 14.54
N ILE A 3 -48.07 32.33 13.24
CA ILE A 3 -47.67 31.34 12.25
C ILE A 3 -46.22 30.94 12.51
N GLN A 4 -46.07 29.64 12.74
CA GLN A 4 -44.83 28.87 12.78
C GLN A 4 -43.89 29.26 11.62
N ARG A 5 -42.93 30.17 11.88
CA ARG A 5 -41.81 30.41 10.96
C ARG A 5 -40.74 29.35 11.14
N SER A 6 -41.10 28.17 10.64
CA SER A 6 -40.27 27.18 9.97
C SER A 6 -38.74 27.35 10.14
N ASN A 7 -38.19 26.75 11.19
CA ASN A 7 -36.76 26.45 11.31
C ASN A 7 -36.42 25.19 10.49
N LEU A 8 -36.77 25.20 9.20
CA LEU A 8 -36.51 24.10 8.28
C LEU A 8 -35.07 24.14 7.72
N LEU A 9 -34.41 25.30 7.82
CA LEU A 9 -33.03 25.51 7.40
C LEU A 9 -32.01 24.62 8.15
N PRO A 10 -32.03 24.52 9.50
CA PRO A 10 -31.12 23.60 10.20
C PRO A 10 -31.43 22.15 9.86
N PHE A 11 -32.71 21.79 9.68
CA PHE A 11 -33.09 20.42 9.31
C PHE A 11 -32.55 20.03 7.94
N PHE A 12 -32.69 20.90 6.93
CA PHE A 12 -32.07 20.71 5.62
C PHE A 12 -30.54 20.64 5.71
N PHE A 13 -29.89 21.51 6.49
CA PHE A 13 -28.44 21.47 6.66
C PHE A 13 -27.96 20.13 7.26
N PHE A 14 -28.66 19.62 8.29
CA PHE A 14 -28.39 18.30 8.85
C PHE A 14 -28.64 17.17 7.84
N LEU A 15 -29.68 17.28 7.02
CA LEU A 15 -30.01 16.30 5.97
C LEU A 15 -28.93 16.28 4.87
N ILE A 16 -28.47 17.45 4.43
CA ILE A 16 -27.41 17.59 3.44
C ILE A 16 -26.07 17.11 4.00
N LEU A 17 -25.72 17.45 5.26
CA LEU A 17 -24.51 16.96 5.90
C LEU A 17 -24.52 15.43 6.05
N ARG A 18 -25.68 14.84 6.36
CA ARG A 18 -25.85 13.38 6.42
C ARG A 18 -25.80 12.74 5.03
N LEU A 19 -26.33 13.39 4.00
CA LEU A 19 -26.29 12.91 2.62
C LEU A 19 -24.85 12.90 2.06
N ILE A 20 -24.06 13.94 2.37
CA ILE A 20 -22.64 14.02 1.99
C ILE A 20 -21.86 12.87 2.64
N LEU A 21 -22.00 12.66 3.96
CA LEU A 21 -21.30 11.59 4.68
C LEU A 21 -21.73 10.17 4.26
N ALA A 22 -22.95 9.99 3.74
CA ALA A 22 -23.44 8.70 3.26
C ALA A 22 -22.89 8.33 1.87
N VAL A 23 -22.51 9.32 1.05
CA VAL A 23 -22.01 9.07 -0.31
C VAL A 23 -20.52 8.65 -0.33
N ASP A 24 -19.78 8.91 0.76
CA ASP A 24 -18.34 8.72 0.81
C ASP A 24 -17.91 7.24 0.89
N ALA A 25 -18.69 6.37 1.53
CA ALA A 25 -18.26 4.98 1.76
C ALA A 25 -18.34 4.10 0.50
N GLU A 26 -19.46 4.16 -0.22
CA GLU A 26 -19.67 3.31 -1.41
C GLU A 26 -18.96 3.87 -2.64
N TYR A 27 -18.92 5.19 -2.82
CA TYR A 27 -18.24 5.78 -3.97
C TYR A 27 -16.71 5.64 -3.86
N TYR A 28 -16.13 5.88 -2.68
CA TYR A 28 -14.69 5.74 -2.47
C TYR A 28 -14.24 4.28 -2.61
N TYR A 29 -15.01 3.31 -2.09
CA TYR A 29 -14.70 1.89 -2.21
C TYR A 29 -14.76 1.41 -3.66
N ASN A 30 -15.82 1.75 -4.39
CA ASN A 30 -15.93 1.37 -5.80
C ASN A 30 -14.84 2.03 -6.65
N ASN A 31 -14.51 3.30 -6.41
CA ASN A 31 -13.40 3.96 -7.12
C ASN A 31 -12.04 3.36 -6.78
N ASN A 32 -11.82 2.92 -5.55
CA ASN A 32 -10.58 2.26 -5.13
C ASN A 32 -10.47 0.86 -5.76
N ALA A 33 -11.51 0.04 -5.68
CA ALA A 33 -11.54 -1.27 -6.31
C ALA A 33 -11.36 -1.19 -7.84
N ASN A 34 -12.01 -0.21 -8.48
CA ASN A 34 -11.80 0.06 -9.90
C ASN A 34 -10.38 0.59 -10.17
N ASN A 35 -9.81 1.47 -9.35
CA ASN A 35 -8.43 1.93 -9.55
C ASN A 35 -7.41 0.81 -9.31
N GLU A 36 -7.66 -0.08 -8.37
CA GLU A 36 -6.81 -1.22 -8.08
C GLU A 36 -6.84 -2.22 -9.24
N THR A 37 -8.01 -2.58 -9.77
CA THR A 37 -8.11 -3.46 -10.94
C THR A 37 -7.42 -2.84 -12.16
N ASN A 38 -7.78 -1.60 -12.48
CA ASN A 38 -7.17 -0.83 -13.58
C ASN A 38 -5.66 -0.66 -13.41
N GLY A 39 -5.19 -0.42 -12.18
CA GLY A 39 -3.78 -0.29 -11.86
C GLY A 39 -3.03 -1.60 -11.95
N SER A 40 -3.66 -2.71 -11.54
CA SER A 40 -3.08 -4.04 -11.67
C SER A 40 -2.91 -4.44 -13.14
N ASP A 41 -3.88 -4.13 -14.00
CA ASP A 41 -3.79 -4.38 -15.45
C ASP A 41 -2.73 -3.51 -16.11
N PHE A 42 -2.65 -2.24 -15.71
CA PHE A 42 -1.62 -1.31 -16.18
C PHE A 42 -0.21 -1.76 -15.78
N ILE A 43 -0.03 -2.18 -14.52
CA ILE A 43 1.24 -2.75 -14.03
C ILE A 43 1.57 -4.04 -14.80
N ARG A 44 0.60 -4.93 -15.00
CA ARG A 44 0.80 -6.18 -15.76
C ARG A 44 1.29 -5.91 -17.17
N THR A 45 0.64 -4.97 -17.86
CA THR A 45 1.01 -4.55 -19.22
C THR A 45 2.42 -3.94 -19.24
N SER A 46 2.71 -3.04 -18.30
CA SER A 46 4.02 -2.38 -18.19
C SER A 46 5.13 -3.39 -17.89
N CYS A 47 4.91 -4.29 -16.94
CA CYS A 47 5.85 -5.34 -16.55
C CYS A 47 6.09 -6.36 -17.66
N GLY A 48 5.14 -6.57 -18.59
CA GLY A 48 5.31 -7.44 -19.76
C GLY A 48 6.44 -7.01 -20.71
N THR A 49 6.93 -5.77 -20.60
CA THR A 49 8.08 -5.27 -21.36
C THR A 49 9.42 -5.46 -20.64
N THR A 50 9.41 -5.92 -19.39
CA THR A 50 10.60 -6.10 -18.56
C THR A 50 11.18 -7.51 -18.69
N LEU A 51 12.45 -7.68 -18.32
CA LEU A 51 13.13 -8.98 -18.36
C LEU A 51 12.55 -10.00 -17.36
N TYR A 52 11.94 -9.52 -16.26
CA TYR A 52 11.36 -10.36 -15.21
C TYR A 52 9.91 -9.96 -14.91
N PRO A 53 8.95 -10.31 -15.78
CA PRO A 53 7.56 -9.86 -15.66
C PRO A 53 6.90 -10.26 -14.34
N ASP A 54 7.10 -11.50 -13.87
CA ASP A 54 6.51 -12.00 -12.62
C ASP A 54 7.07 -11.31 -11.39
N LEU A 55 8.39 -11.07 -11.37
CA LEU A 55 9.03 -10.34 -10.28
C LEU A 55 8.61 -8.87 -10.26
N CYS A 56 8.50 -8.24 -11.43
CA CYS A 56 8.00 -6.87 -11.57
C CYS A 56 6.56 -6.78 -11.04
N PHE A 57 5.66 -7.65 -11.50
CA PHE A 57 4.26 -7.62 -11.11
C PHE A 57 4.08 -7.90 -9.61
N SER A 58 4.71 -8.95 -9.07
CA SER A 58 4.61 -9.29 -7.64
C SER A 58 5.17 -8.19 -6.73
N SER A 59 6.18 -7.44 -7.20
CA SER A 59 6.77 -6.34 -6.44
C SER A 59 5.90 -5.07 -6.48
N LEU A 60 5.24 -4.80 -7.60
CA LEU A 60 4.48 -3.56 -7.82
C LEU A 60 2.97 -3.69 -7.60
N SER A 61 2.39 -4.90 -7.60
CA SER A 61 0.93 -5.13 -7.49
C SER A 61 0.31 -4.47 -6.27
N ARG A 62 1.01 -4.47 -5.14
CA ARG A 62 0.61 -3.78 -3.90
C ARG A 62 0.50 -2.25 -4.01
N TYR A 63 1.01 -1.67 -5.09
CA TYR A 63 0.93 -0.24 -5.39
C TYR A 63 -0.13 0.07 -6.46
N ALA A 64 -0.91 -0.91 -6.93
CA ALA A 64 -1.88 -0.75 -8.02
C ALA A 64 -2.83 0.44 -7.82
N ALA A 65 -3.41 0.59 -6.63
CA ALA A 65 -4.27 1.72 -6.30
C ALA A 65 -3.55 3.09 -6.39
N ALA A 66 -2.24 3.14 -6.05
CA ALA A 66 -1.43 4.36 -6.09
C ALA A 66 -0.87 4.66 -7.49
N VAL A 67 -0.74 3.63 -8.34
CA VAL A 67 -0.26 3.73 -9.73
C VAL A 67 -1.40 4.17 -10.66
N GLY A 68 -2.60 3.60 -10.49
CA GLY A 68 -3.70 3.81 -11.42
C GLY A 68 -3.26 3.51 -12.86
N LYS A 69 -3.50 4.45 -13.79
CA LYS A 69 -3.10 4.31 -15.21
C LYS A 69 -1.99 5.29 -15.62
N ASP A 70 -1.16 5.73 -14.68
CA ASP A 70 -0.16 6.77 -14.93
C ASP A 70 1.29 6.22 -14.85
N PRO A 71 2.09 6.37 -15.92
CA PRO A 71 3.47 5.86 -15.95
C PRO A 71 4.43 6.62 -15.01
N ALA A 72 4.19 7.89 -14.71
CA ALA A 72 4.97 8.64 -13.74
C ALA A 72 4.67 8.18 -12.30
N HIS A 73 3.43 7.80 -12.00
CA HIS A 73 3.09 7.16 -10.73
C HIS A 73 3.76 5.78 -10.60
N LEU A 74 3.76 4.98 -11.67
CA LEU A 74 4.49 3.71 -11.72
C LEU A 74 5.99 3.89 -11.44
N ALA A 75 6.63 4.87 -12.08
CA ALA A 75 8.04 5.16 -11.88
C ALA A 75 8.33 5.57 -10.43
N ARG A 76 7.49 6.42 -9.83
CA ARG A 76 7.62 6.79 -8.41
C ARG A 76 7.50 5.58 -7.50
N ALA A 77 6.50 4.72 -7.72
CA ALA A 77 6.32 3.49 -6.94
C ALA A 77 7.55 2.57 -7.04
N ALA A 78 8.11 2.40 -8.24
CA ALA A 78 9.30 1.58 -8.47
C ALA A 78 10.54 2.14 -7.73
N VAL A 79 10.73 3.46 -7.74
CA VAL A 79 11.83 4.12 -7.01
C VAL A 79 11.63 3.96 -5.50
N SER A 80 10.42 4.16 -4.98
CA SER A 80 10.11 3.99 -3.56
C SER A 80 10.31 2.54 -3.09
N LEU A 81 9.91 1.56 -3.91
CA LEU A 81 10.16 0.14 -3.66
C LEU A 81 11.67 -0.14 -3.60
N SER A 82 12.43 0.35 -4.59
CA SER A 82 13.88 0.14 -4.67
C SER A 82 14.59 0.70 -3.44
N LEU A 83 14.25 1.94 -3.05
CA LEU A 83 14.82 2.56 -1.86
C LEU A 83 14.52 1.75 -0.59
N SER A 84 13.28 1.28 -0.44
CA SER A 84 12.86 0.44 0.69
C SER A 84 13.67 -0.85 0.78
N LYS A 85 13.87 -1.52 -0.37
CA LYS A 85 14.66 -2.75 -0.46
C LYS A 85 16.14 -2.49 -0.17
N THR A 86 16.72 -1.44 -0.72
CA THR A 86 18.12 -1.05 -0.47
C THR A 86 18.37 -0.75 1.00
N LYS A 87 17.45 -0.05 1.69
CA LYS A 87 17.55 0.18 3.14
C LYS A 87 17.54 -1.12 3.94
N HIS A 88 16.65 -2.04 3.59
CA HIS A 88 16.59 -3.36 4.23
C HIS A 88 17.87 -4.17 3.99
N MET A 89 18.43 -4.13 2.77
CA MET A 89 19.71 -4.75 2.45
C MET A 89 20.86 -4.13 3.25
N ALA A 90 20.92 -2.80 3.37
CA ALA A 90 21.95 -2.13 4.16
C ALA A 90 21.89 -2.55 5.64
N ALA A 91 20.68 -2.61 6.21
CA ALA A 91 20.47 -3.10 7.57
C ALA A 91 20.90 -4.57 7.72
N TYR A 92 20.55 -5.42 6.75
CA TYR A 92 20.94 -6.82 6.74
C TYR A 92 22.47 -6.99 6.70
N VAL A 93 23.15 -6.33 5.76
CA VAL A 93 24.62 -6.41 5.63
C VAL A 93 25.29 -5.90 6.91
N SER A 94 24.83 -4.77 7.47
CA SER A 94 25.37 -4.24 8.74
C SER A 94 25.23 -5.25 9.89
N ASN A 95 24.11 -5.95 9.98
CA ASN A 95 23.90 -6.99 10.99
C ASN A 95 24.84 -8.18 10.77
N VAL A 96 24.97 -8.66 9.52
CA VAL A 96 25.87 -9.76 9.16
C VAL A 96 27.33 -9.39 9.44
N THR A 97 27.77 -8.17 9.14
CA THR A 97 29.12 -7.70 9.46
C THR A 97 29.38 -7.74 10.97
N ARG A 98 28.44 -7.23 11.79
CA ARG A 98 28.55 -7.33 13.25
C ARG A 98 28.73 -8.77 13.72
N LEU A 99 27.96 -9.71 13.18
CA LEU A 99 28.08 -11.12 13.53
C LEU A 99 29.44 -11.72 13.13
N ALA A 100 29.98 -11.31 11.99
CA ALA A 100 31.32 -11.71 11.56
C ALA A 100 32.40 -11.16 12.50
N ASP A 101 32.25 -9.92 12.96
CA ASP A 101 33.17 -9.32 13.93
C ASP A 101 33.12 -10.05 15.29
N TYR A 102 31.93 -10.46 15.75
CA TYR A 102 31.77 -11.31 16.95
C TYR A 102 32.35 -12.72 16.76
N GLY A 103 32.33 -13.27 15.54
CA GLY A 103 32.91 -14.57 15.21
C GLY A 103 34.43 -14.66 15.34
N SER A 104 35.13 -13.51 15.42
CA SER A 104 36.58 -13.44 15.64
C SER A 104 36.97 -13.43 17.14
N GLY A 105 35.98 -13.36 18.05
CA GLY A 105 36.21 -13.31 19.50
C GLY A 105 35.05 -13.86 20.32
N ALA A 106 35.12 -15.16 20.62
CA ALA A 106 34.41 -15.86 21.70
C ALA A 106 32.90 -16.20 21.52
N THR A 107 32.67 -17.51 21.71
CA THR A 107 31.49 -18.22 22.20
C THR A 107 30.43 -17.42 22.97
N ALA A 108 29.17 -17.84 22.74
CA ALA A 108 27.96 -17.63 23.55
C ALA A 108 27.12 -16.37 23.30
N GLY A 109 26.38 -16.38 22.19
CA GLY A 109 25.17 -15.59 22.01
C GLY A 109 24.38 -16.17 20.85
N ASN A 110 23.15 -16.62 21.10
CA ASN A 110 22.29 -17.20 20.07
C ASN A 110 22.23 -16.28 18.83
N PRO A 111 22.39 -16.80 17.60
CA PRO A 111 22.39 -15.97 16.39
C PRO A 111 21.04 -15.24 16.27
N PRO A 112 21.03 -13.95 15.85
CA PRO A 112 19.79 -13.27 15.54
C PRO A 112 19.11 -14.01 14.39
N ALA A 113 17.80 -14.23 14.54
CA ALA A 113 16.98 -14.87 13.53
C ALA A 113 17.19 -14.18 12.17
N PRO A 114 17.21 -14.93 11.05
CA PRO A 114 17.29 -14.33 9.73
C PRO A 114 16.14 -13.33 9.58
N PRO A 115 16.35 -12.19 8.88
CA PRO A 115 15.22 -11.34 8.52
C PRO A 115 14.27 -12.18 7.68
N HIS A 116 13.12 -12.52 8.26
CA HIS A 116 12.04 -13.12 7.51
C HIS A 116 11.66 -12.12 6.43
N PHE A 117 11.83 -12.52 5.17
CA PHE A 117 11.12 -11.91 4.07
C PHE A 117 9.65 -12.16 4.38
N THR A 118 8.98 -11.18 5.00
CA THR A 118 7.55 -11.26 5.24
C THR A 118 6.89 -11.22 3.86
N THR A 119 6.64 -12.42 3.32
CA THR A 119 5.52 -12.63 2.42
C THR A 119 4.32 -12.12 3.19
N ALA A 120 3.79 -10.97 2.78
CA ALA A 120 2.53 -10.48 3.29
C ALA A 120 1.44 -11.47 2.83
N THR A 121 1.24 -12.53 3.59
CA THR A 121 0.01 -13.30 3.55
C THR A 121 -1.03 -12.42 4.22
N GLN A 122 -1.71 -11.59 3.43
CA GLN A 122 -2.95 -10.98 3.90
C GLN A 122 -4.06 -12.01 3.72
N THR A 123 -4.48 -12.51 4.87
CA THR A 123 -5.67 -13.32 5.10
C THR A 123 -6.86 -12.70 4.37
N SER A 124 -7.42 -13.48 3.45
CA SER A 124 -8.80 -13.31 2.99
C SER A 124 -9.72 -13.54 4.18
N THR A 125 -10.31 -12.46 4.69
CA THR A 125 -11.47 -12.51 5.59
C THR A 125 -12.53 -11.60 5.02
N THR A 126 -13.43 -12.20 4.24
CA THR A 126 -14.80 -11.77 3.98
C THR A 126 -15.60 -11.79 5.30
N PRO A 127 -16.59 -10.90 5.44
CA PRO A 127 -17.95 -11.31 5.10
C PRO A 127 -18.53 -10.57 3.88
#